data_AF-A0A951I482-F1
#
_entry.id   AF-A0A951I482-F1
#
_cell.length_a   1.000
_cell.length_b   1.000
_cell.length_c   1.000
_cell.angle_alpha   90.00
_cell.angle_beta   90.00
_cell.angle_gamma   90.00
#
_symmetry.space_group_name_H-M   'P 1'
#
loop_
_entity.id
_entity.type
_entity.pdbx_description
1 polymer ?
#
loop_
_entity_poly.entity_id
_entity_poly.type
_entity_poly.pdbx_seq_one_letter_code
_entity_poly.pdbx_strand_id
1 'polypeptide(L)'
;MLNAVNIRPVWQNGLLMNDGRPLTASIYSLQPNGRDTASIFCFDQGKENGVWRKFYSNGQLEETRQYDHGIKTGDYLAWWPDGKQKLFYHFKNGEFDGVYREWTDSGILIKEMNYLEGHENGSQKQFFNDGTVKANYTIIGGRRYGLLGTKNCVNVSATIFRN
;
A
#
# COMPACT_ATOMS: atom_id res chain seq x y z
N MET A 1 -22.31 8.82 -10.73
CA MET A 1 -21.75 7.58 -10.16
C MET A 1 -22.62 6.42 -10.63
N LEU A 2 -22.05 5.30 -11.06
CA LEU A 2 -22.73 4.14 -11.64
C LEU A 2 -22.61 2.95 -10.68
N ASN A 3 -23.69 2.20 -10.49
CA ASN A 3 -23.65 0.95 -9.74
C ASN A 3 -22.99 -0.13 -10.61
N ALA A 4 -21.96 -0.81 -10.11
CA ALA A 4 -21.25 -1.88 -10.80
C ALA A 4 -22.17 -3.02 -11.25
N VAL A 5 -23.30 -3.24 -10.57
CA VAL A 5 -24.29 -4.27 -10.93
C VAL A 5 -25.11 -3.89 -12.17
N ASN A 6 -25.28 -2.59 -12.43
CA ASN A 6 -26.14 -2.08 -13.49
C ASN A 6 -25.39 -1.82 -14.81
N ILE A 7 -24.07 -2.00 -14.82
CA ILE A 7 -23.22 -1.88 -15.99
C ILE A 7 -22.44 -3.17 -16.19
N ARG A 8 -21.99 -3.43 -17.42
CA ARG A 8 -21.14 -4.61 -17.72
C ARG A 8 -19.84 -4.15 -18.35
N PRO A 9 -19.01 -3.39 -17.61
CA PRO A 9 -17.78 -2.88 -18.16
C PRO A 9 -16.81 -4.04 -18.41
N VAL A 10 -16.07 -3.96 -19.51
CA VAL A 10 -15.09 -4.97 -19.93
C VAL A 10 -13.75 -4.31 -20.18
N TRP A 11 -12.67 -4.97 -19.75
CA TRP A 11 -11.33 -4.54 -20.10
C TRP A 11 -11.03 -4.91 -21.54
N GLN A 12 -10.66 -3.92 -22.35
CA GLN A 12 -10.25 -4.10 -23.73
C GLN A 12 -9.02 -3.23 -23.98
N ASN A 13 -7.90 -3.84 -24.40
CA ASN A 13 -6.64 -3.14 -24.69
C ASN A 13 -6.18 -2.19 -23.57
N GLY A 14 -6.38 -2.58 -22.30
CA GLY A 14 -6.00 -1.77 -21.14
C GLY A 14 -6.88 -0.53 -20.90
N LEU A 15 -8.07 -0.48 -21.50
CA LEU A 15 -9.12 0.48 -21.19
C LEU A 15 -10.34 -0.26 -20.64
N LEU A 16 -10.97 0.33 -19.63
CA LEU A 16 -12.28 -0.09 -19.17
C LEU A 16 -13.34 0.47 -20.11
N MET A 17 -14.03 -0.41 -20.82
CA MET A 17 -15.05 -0.07 -21.80
C MET A 17 -16.44 -0.35 -21.22
N ASN A 18 -17.44 0.46 -21.57
CA ASN A 18 -18.86 0.15 -21.35
C ASN A 18 -19.63 0.45 -22.63
N ASP A 19 -20.41 -0.52 -23.11
CA ASP A 19 -21.18 -0.42 -24.37
C ASP A 19 -20.35 0.05 -25.58
N GLY A 20 -19.13 -0.49 -25.69
CA GLY A 20 -18.20 -0.20 -26.78
C GLY A 20 -17.46 1.14 -26.70
N ARG A 21 -17.58 1.90 -25.59
CA ARG A 21 -16.89 3.18 -25.39
C ARG A 21 -16.02 3.18 -24.14
N PRO A 22 -14.87 3.89 -24.13
CA PRO A 22 -14.06 4.04 -22.92
C PRO A 22 -14.87 4.73 -21.81
N LEU A 23 -14.83 4.14 -20.61
CA LEU A 23 -15.65 4.58 -19.50
C LEU A 23 -15.10 5.86 -18.88
N THR A 24 -15.96 6.89 -18.77
CA THR A 24 -15.68 8.09 -17.96
C THR A 24 -16.73 8.19 -16.87
N ALA A 25 -16.47 7.56 -15.72
CA ALA A 25 -17.41 7.48 -14.62
C ALA A 25 -16.75 7.02 -13.31
N SER A 26 -17.39 7.34 -12.19
CA SER A 26 -17.18 6.65 -10.92
C SER A 26 -18.11 5.45 -10.83
N ILE A 27 -17.57 4.24 -10.65
CA ILE A 27 -18.28 3.00 -10.39
C ILE A 27 -18.24 2.70 -8.89
N TYR A 28 -19.37 2.34 -8.29
CA TYR A 28 -19.40 1.80 -6.94
C TYR A 28 -19.86 0.34 -6.92
N SER A 29 -19.34 -0.44 -5.99
CA SER A 29 -19.82 -1.79 -5.69
C SER A 29 -20.46 -1.83 -4.31
N LEU A 30 -21.38 -2.76 -4.08
CA LEU A 30 -22.04 -2.96 -2.80
C LEU A 30 -21.44 -4.15 -2.06
N GLN A 31 -21.52 -4.11 -0.73
CA GLN A 31 -21.23 -5.24 0.14
C GLN A 31 -22.17 -6.42 -0.17
N PRO A 32 -21.84 -7.66 0.24
CA PRO A 32 -22.70 -8.83 0.04
C PRO A 32 -24.11 -8.66 0.64
N ASN A 33 -24.27 -7.80 1.65
CA ASN A 33 -25.57 -7.45 2.23
C ASN A 33 -26.46 -6.58 1.31
N GLY A 34 -25.90 -6.06 0.21
CA GLY A 34 -26.58 -5.22 -0.77
C GLY A 34 -26.94 -3.80 -0.29
N ARG A 35 -26.48 -3.38 0.89
CA ARG A 35 -26.85 -2.08 1.49
C ARG A 35 -25.71 -1.08 1.48
N ASP A 36 -24.52 -1.51 1.90
CA ASP A 36 -23.38 -0.61 2.11
C ASP A 36 -22.43 -0.64 0.92
N THR A 37 -21.71 0.45 0.68
CA THR A 37 -20.73 0.53 -0.41
C THR A 37 -19.48 -0.25 -0.03
N ALA A 38 -19.01 -1.14 -0.90
CA ALA A 38 -17.76 -1.89 -0.74
C ALA A 38 -16.57 -1.18 -1.41
N SER A 39 -16.80 -0.53 -2.55
CA SER A 39 -15.75 0.22 -3.25
C SER A 39 -16.32 1.34 -4.10
N ILE A 40 -15.48 2.34 -4.37
CA ILE A 40 -15.71 3.40 -5.35
C ILE A 40 -14.44 3.54 -6.18
N PHE A 41 -14.54 3.29 -7.48
CA PHE A 41 -13.44 3.41 -8.45
C PHE A 41 -13.82 4.45 -9.50
N CYS A 42 -12.87 5.32 -9.83
CA CYS A 42 -13.08 6.42 -10.75
C CYS A 42 -12.26 6.17 -12.03
N PHE A 43 -12.89 6.39 -13.18
CA PHE A 43 -12.29 6.20 -14.49
C PHE A 43 -12.53 7.42 -15.36
N ASP A 44 -11.55 7.75 -16.19
CA ASP A 44 -11.62 8.75 -17.24
C ASP A 44 -11.03 8.17 -18.53
N GLN A 45 -11.76 8.28 -19.64
CA GLN A 45 -11.41 7.66 -20.92
C GLN A 45 -10.98 6.17 -20.79
N GLY A 46 -11.62 5.42 -19.89
CA GLY A 46 -11.33 4.01 -19.63
C GLY A 46 -10.06 3.75 -18.81
N LYS A 47 -9.35 4.78 -18.37
CA LYS A 47 -8.19 4.67 -17.47
C LYS A 47 -8.57 4.97 -16.03
N GLU A 48 -7.86 4.38 -15.08
CA GLU A 48 -8.00 4.69 -13.66
C GLU A 48 -7.69 6.17 -13.43
N ASN A 49 -8.57 6.91 -12.76
CA ASN A 49 -8.37 8.33 -12.53
C ASN A 49 -8.98 8.77 -11.20
N GLY A 50 -8.37 9.73 -10.52
CA GLY A 50 -8.83 10.25 -9.23
C GLY A 50 -8.63 9.28 -8.07
N VAL A 51 -9.40 9.48 -6.99
CA VAL A 51 -9.26 8.73 -5.73
C VAL A 51 -10.19 7.52 -5.71
N TRP A 52 -9.57 6.34 -5.68
CA TRP A 52 -10.22 5.06 -5.44
C TRP A 52 -10.35 4.80 -3.96
N ARG A 53 -11.47 4.22 -3.54
CA ARG A 53 -11.76 3.90 -2.14
C ARG A 53 -12.30 2.48 -2.01
N LYS A 54 -11.94 1.81 -0.93
CA LYS A 54 -12.61 0.59 -0.46
C LYS A 54 -13.03 0.74 0.99
N PHE A 55 -14.04 -0.01 1.37
CA PHE A 55 -14.64 0.04 2.69
C PHE A 55 -14.81 -1.37 3.25
N TYR A 56 -14.59 -1.48 4.55
CA TYR A 56 -14.94 -2.66 5.31
C TYR A 56 -16.46 -2.83 5.38
N SER A 57 -16.89 -4.04 5.73
CA SER A 57 -18.32 -4.36 5.92
C SER A 57 -18.97 -3.58 7.06
N ASN A 58 -18.16 -3.03 7.99
CA ASN A 58 -18.62 -2.14 9.04
C ASN A 58 -18.74 -0.66 8.60
N GLY A 59 -18.51 -0.38 7.31
CA GLY A 59 -18.57 0.97 6.72
C GLY A 59 -17.32 1.82 6.92
N GLN A 60 -16.32 1.36 7.66
CA GLN A 60 -15.07 2.09 7.82
C GLN A 60 -14.23 2.02 6.54
N LEU A 61 -13.42 3.06 6.32
CA LEU A 61 -12.53 3.16 5.17
C LEU A 61 -11.40 2.13 5.29
N GLU A 62 -11.26 1.26 4.29
CA GLU A 62 -10.22 0.23 4.24
C GLU A 62 -8.96 0.77 3.57
N GLU A 63 -9.12 1.39 2.39
CA GLU A 63 -8.00 1.98 1.66
C GLU A 63 -8.45 3.15 0.77
N THR A 64 -7.51 4.05 0.52
CA THR A 64 -7.60 5.06 -0.54
C THR A 64 -6.35 5.01 -1.39
N ARG A 65 -6.52 5.07 -2.71
CA ARG A 65 -5.40 5.17 -3.65
C ARG A 65 -5.73 6.18 -4.73
N GLN A 66 -4.76 7.00 -5.10
CA GLN A 66 -4.94 8.00 -6.14
C GLN A 66 -4.26 7.58 -7.45
N TYR A 67 -4.95 7.89 -8.54
CA TYR A 67 -4.54 7.62 -9.91
C TYR A 67 -4.68 8.88 -10.77
N ASP A 68 -3.83 8.99 -11.77
CA ASP A 68 -3.92 9.96 -12.86
C ASP A 68 -3.69 9.21 -14.17
N HIS A 69 -4.76 9.05 -14.96
CA HIS A 69 -4.74 8.35 -16.26
C HIS A 69 -4.04 6.97 -16.25
N GLY A 70 -4.31 6.16 -15.24
CA GLY A 70 -3.75 4.81 -15.05
C GLY A 70 -2.44 4.78 -14.26
N ILE A 71 -1.86 5.93 -13.97
CA ILE A 71 -0.60 6.06 -13.24
C ILE A 71 -0.91 6.33 -11.77
N LYS A 72 -0.32 5.54 -10.86
CA LYS A 72 -0.46 5.79 -9.42
C LYS A 72 0.25 7.10 -9.05
N THR A 73 -0.41 7.92 -8.25
CA THR A 73 0.13 9.21 -7.80
C THR A 73 -0.42 9.55 -6.43
N GLY A 74 0.29 10.39 -5.68
CA GLY A 74 -0.12 10.80 -4.33
C GLY A 74 -0.09 9.67 -3.32
N ASP A 75 -0.89 9.81 -2.26
CA ASP A 75 -0.85 8.89 -1.14
C ASP A 75 -1.72 7.64 -1.37
N TYR A 76 -1.15 6.50 -1.02
CA TYR A 76 -1.84 5.25 -0.78
C TYR A 76 -1.91 5.01 0.73
N LEU A 77 -3.13 5.03 1.24
CA LEU A 77 -3.45 4.88 2.65
C LEU A 77 -4.28 3.63 2.84
N ALA A 78 -4.03 2.88 3.91
CA ALA A 78 -4.91 1.83 4.36
C ALA A 78 -5.06 1.87 5.88
N TRP A 79 -6.20 1.40 6.37
CA TRP A 79 -6.56 1.35 7.78
C TRP A 79 -6.93 -0.06 8.19
N TRP A 80 -6.87 -0.33 9.48
CA TRP A 80 -7.45 -1.54 10.08
C TRP A 80 -8.98 -1.37 10.25
N PRO A 81 -9.74 -2.45 10.47
CA PRO A 81 -11.20 -2.38 10.65
C PRO A 81 -11.68 -1.57 11.85
N ASP A 82 -10.77 -1.11 12.73
CA ASP A 82 -11.06 -0.22 13.85
C ASP A 82 -10.70 1.25 13.55
N GLY A 83 -10.20 1.54 12.35
CA GLY A 83 -9.88 2.88 11.86
C GLY A 83 -8.45 3.32 12.13
N LYS A 84 -7.62 2.49 12.80
CA LYS A 84 -6.20 2.82 12.98
C LYS A 84 -5.45 2.71 11.67
N GLN A 85 -4.43 3.55 11.49
CA GLN A 85 -3.57 3.49 10.31
C GLN A 85 -2.90 2.11 10.22
N LYS A 86 -2.97 1.50 9.05
CA LYS A 86 -2.32 0.23 8.73
C LYS A 86 -1.11 0.45 7.82
N LEU A 87 -1.26 1.32 6.84
CA LEU A 87 -0.26 1.55 5.81
C LEU A 87 -0.33 2.97 5.29
N PHE A 88 0.84 3.56 5.05
CA PHE A 88 1.01 4.83 4.35
C PHE A 88 2.11 4.64 3.31
N TYR A 89 1.86 5.06 2.08
CA TYR A 89 2.82 4.93 0.98
C TYR A 89 2.64 6.09 0.00
N HIS A 90 3.71 6.78 -0.40
CA HIS A 90 3.63 7.85 -1.40
C HIS A 90 4.07 7.38 -2.79
N PHE A 91 3.28 7.75 -3.81
CA PHE A 91 3.58 7.52 -5.21
C PHE A 91 3.82 8.84 -5.95
N LYS A 92 4.80 8.83 -6.85
CA LYS A 92 5.03 9.91 -7.81
C LYS A 92 5.30 9.27 -9.17
N ASN A 93 4.51 9.64 -10.17
CA ASN A 93 4.64 9.13 -11.55
C ASN A 93 4.67 7.59 -11.66
N GLY A 94 3.86 6.91 -10.85
CA GLY A 94 3.77 5.44 -10.84
C GLY A 94 4.82 4.74 -10.00
N GLU A 95 5.83 5.47 -9.54
CA GLU A 95 6.92 4.96 -8.74
C GLU A 95 6.79 5.35 -7.27
N PHE A 96 7.47 4.59 -6.44
CA PHE A 96 7.59 4.86 -5.02
C PHE A 96 8.58 6.00 -4.78
N ASP A 97 8.13 7.09 -4.16
CA ASP A 97 8.96 8.26 -3.90
C ASP A 97 8.53 8.87 -2.57
N GLY A 98 9.44 8.92 -1.58
CA GLY A 98 9.12 9.35 -0.23
C GLY A 98 8.98 8.21 0.77
N VAL A 99 8.14 8.41 1.79
CA VAL A 99 8.09 7.51 2.96
C VAL A 99 7.05 6.39 2.79
N TYR A 100 7.43 5.21 3.23
CA TYR A 100 6.55 4.07 3.44
C TYR A 100 6.52 3.74 4.93
N ARG A 101 5.32 3.69 5.51
CA ARG A 101 5.10 3.26 6.88
C ARG A 101 4.07 2.15 6.97
N GLU A 102 4.28 1.25 7.92
CA GLU A 102 3.38 0.13 8.21
C GLU A 102 3.23 -0.03 9.72
N TRP A 103 2.00 -0.26 10.16
CA TRP A 103 1.63 -0.39 11.57
C TRP A 103 0.84 -1.68 11.82
N THR A 104 0.99 -2.24 13.02
CA THR A 104 0.13 -3.32 13.53
C THR A 104 -1.30 -2.83 13.78
N ASP A 105 -2.22 -3.76 14.02
CA ASP A 105 -3.60 -3.50 14.47
C ASP A 105 -3.67 -2.83 15.85
N SER A 106 -2.65 -3.01 16.69
CA SER A 106 -2.46 -2.26 17.93
C SER A 106 -1.94 -0.84 17.72
N GLY A 107 -1.58 -0.45 16.48
CA GLY A 107 -1.07 0.88 16.13
C GLY A 107 0.44 1.04 16.32
N ILE A 108 1.19 -0.06 16.49
CA ILE A 108 2.65 -0.03 16.65
C ILE A 108 3.31 0.05 15.27
N LEU A 109 4.19 1.04 15.07
CA LEU A 109 4.96 1.19 13.84
C LEU A 109 5.99 0.07 13.74
N ILE A 110 5.91 -0.74 12.68
CA ILE A 110 6.80 -1.89 12.45
C ILE A 110 7.75 -1.69 11.28
N LYS A 111 7.50 -0.68 10.44
CA LYS A 111 8.35 -0.35 9.30
C LYS A 111 8.26 1.12 8.95
N GLU A 112 9.41 1.72 8.73
CA GLU A 112 9.56 3.06 8.13
C GLU A 112 10.70 3.01 7.12
N MET A 113 10.36 3.14 5.84
CA MET A 113 11.30 3.04 4.73
C MET A 113 11.22 4.30 3.88
N ASN A 114 12.33 4.69 3.27
CA ASN A 114 12.42 5.86 2.40
C ASN A 114 12.81 5.43 0.99
N TYR A 115 12.12 5.97 -0.01
CA TYR A 115 12.31 5.67 -1.43
C TYR A 115 12.57 6.96 -2.21
N LEU A 116 13.31 6.83 -3.30
CA LEU A 116 13.50 7.85 -4.32
C LEU A 116 13.48 7.14 -5.68
N GLU A 117 12.61 7.57 -6.59
CA GLU A 117 12.49 7.01 -7.95
C GLU A 117 12.41 5.47 -7.95
N GLY A 118 11.53 4.93 -7.10
CA GLY A 118 11.29 3.49 -6.99
C GLY A 118 12.31 2.72 -6.16
N HIS A 119 13.42 3.33 -5.73
CA HIS A 119 14.52 2.66 -5.04
C HIS A 119 14.65 3.08 -3.58
N GLU A 120 14.98 2.14 -2.69
CA GLU A 120 15.26 2.48 -1.28
C GLU A 120 16.42 3.48 -1.22
N ASN A 121 16.22 4.61 -0.55
CA ASN A 121 17.22 5.68 -0.43
C ASN A 121 17.11 6.35 0.94
N GLY A 122 18.25 6.66 1.57
CA GLY A 122 18.26 7.22 2.92
C GLY A 122 17.92 6.19 4.01
N SER A 123 17.34 6.65 5.12
CA SER A 123 17.13 5.85 6.34
C SER A 123 16.06 4.77 6.18
N GLN A 124 16.32 3.57 6.69
CA GLN A 124 15.42 2.42 6.67
C GLN A 124 15.35 1.81 8.08
N LYS A 125 14.14 1.62 8.60
CA LYS A 125 13.91 1.08 9.95
C LYS A 125 12.83 0.01 9.93
N GLN A 126 13.08 -1.08 10.63
CA GLN A 126 12.11 -2.14 10.87
C GLN A 126 12.18 -2.58 12.31
N PHE A 127 11.02 -2.88 12.87
CA PHE A 127 10.85 -3.27 14.26
C PHE A 127 10.11 -4.60 14.34
N PHE A 128 10.33 -5.34 15.42
CA PHE A 128 9.46 -6.42 15.83
C PHE A 128 8.21 -5.85 16.53
N ASN A 129 7.21 -6.69 16.78
CA ASN A 129 5.95 -6.26 17.41
C ASN A 129 6.14 -5.80 18.87
N ASP A 130 7.24 -6.19 19.52
CA ASP A 130 7.62 -5.72 20.86
C ASP A 130 8.37 -4.36 20.83
N GLY A 131 8.54 -3.77 19.65
CA GLY A 131 9.26 -2.51 19.44
C GLY A 131 10.78 -2.66 19.32
N THR A 132 11.34 -3.86 19.47
CA THR A 132 12.78 -4.07 19.33
C THR A 132 13.22 -3.91 17.87
N VAL A 133 14.43 -3.39 17.66
CA VAL A 133 14.96 -3.12 16.33
C VAL A 133 15.26 -4.42 15.60
N LYS A 134 14.58 -4.64 14.47
CA LYS A 134 14.85 -5.73 13.53
C LYS A 134 15.90 -5.35 12.49
N ALA A 135 15.81 -4.13 11.96
CA ALA A 135 16.78 -3.55 11.04
C ALA A 135 16.83 -2.03 11.21
N ASN A 136 18.01 -1.46 11.06
CA ASN A 136 18.24 -0.02 11.10
C ASN A 136 19.49 0.29 10.26
N TYR A 137 19.28 0.79 9.05
CA TYR A 137 20.35 1.06 8.11
C TYR A 137 20.02 2.26 7.23
N THR A 138 21.04 2.81 6.57
CA THR A 138 20.88 3.87 5.59
C THR A 138 21.41 3.42 4.23
N ILE A 139 20.80 3.90 3.15
CA ILE A 139 21.30 3.71 1.79
C ILE A 139 21.91 5.01 1.30
N ILE A 140 23.18 4.94 0.92
CA ILE A 140 23.96 6.04 0.36
C ILE A 140 24.61 5.53 -0.92
N GLY A 141 24.28 6.16 -2.06
CA GLY A 141 24.80 5.75 -3.37
C GLY A 141 24.50 4.28 -3.71
N GLY A 142 23.31 3.80 -3.37
CA GLY A 142 22.88 2.41 -3.60
C GLY A 142 23.50 1.36 -2.66
N ARG A 143 24.36 1.77 -1.71
CA ARG A 143 24.99 0.85 -0.74
C ARG A 143 24.34 0.99 0.63
N ARG A 144 24.17 -0.15 1.31
CA ARG A 144 23.55 -0.24 2.64
C ARG A 144 24.58 -0.14 3.76
N TYR A 145 24.31 0.68 4.76
CA TYR A 145 25.15 0.89 5.95
C TYR A 145 24.33 0.76 7.23
N GLY A 146 24.66 -0.19 8.10
CA GLY A 146 23.99 -0.39 9.39
C GLY A 146 23.55 -1.83 9.62
N LEU A 147 22.55 -1.99 10.48
CA LEU A 147 21.98 -3.28 10.86
C LEU A 147 20.94 -3.72 9.82
N LEU A 148 21.29 -4.72 8.99
CA LEU A 148 20.43 -5.20 7.90
C LEU A 148 19.44 -6.30 8.30
N GLY A 149 19.41 -6.67 9.59
CA GLY A 149 18.60 -7.76 10.10
C GLY A 149 19.14 -8.31 11.42
N THR A 150 18.56 -9.42 11.89
CA THR A 150 19.07 -10.14 13.05
C THR A 150 20.37 -10.85 12.70
N LYS A 151 21.50 -10.39 13.25
CA LYS A 151 22.68 -11.26 13.38
C LYS A 151 22.43 -12.18 14.57
N ASN A 152 22.14 -13.45 14.30
CA ASN A 152 22.24 -14.49 15.33
C ASN A 152 23.73 -14.59 15.69
N CYS A 153 24.17 -13.81 16.68
CA CYS A 153 25.49 -13.97 17.26
C CYS A 153 25.51 -15.29 18.02
N VAL A 154 25.93 -16.36 17.36
CA VAL A 154 26.32 -17.58 18.07
C VAL A 154 27.70 -17.31 18.64
N ASN A 155 27.83 -17.36 19.96
CA ASN A 155 29.12 -17.22 20.60
C ASN A 155 29.99 -18.42 20.17
N VAL A 156 31.06 -18.17 19.40
CA VAL A 156 31.93 -19.23 18.86
C VAL A 156 32.57 -20.05 19.98
N SER A 157 32.66 -19.50 21.20
CA SER A 157 33.16 -20.19 22.38
C SER A 157 32.23 -21.30 22.91
N ALA A 158 30.94 -21.31 22.56
CA ALA A 158 29.98 -22.27 23.11
C ALA A 158 30.04 -23.67 22.46
N THR A 159 30.80 -23.85 21.37
CA THR A 159 30.88 -25.12 20.63
C THR A 159 32.24 -25.80 20.75
N ILE A 160 33.28 -25.10 21.23
CA ILE A 160 34.67 -25.62 21.21
C ILE A 160 35.08 -26.27 22.55
N PHE A 161 34.30 -26.10 23.63
CA PHE A 161 34.64 -26.63 24.96
C PHE A 161 33.73 -27.77 25.47
N ARG A 162 33.01 -28.46 24.59
CA ARG A 162 32.38 -29.74 24.94
C ARG A 162 33.35 -30.88 24.65
N ASN A 163 34.30 -31.08 25.57
CA ASN A 163 35.00 -32.35 25.75
C ASN A 163 34.23 -33.19 26.76
#